data_AF-X6N1E5-F1
#
_entry.id   AF-X6N1E5-F1
#
_cell.length_a   1.000
_cell.length_b   1.000
_cell.length_c   1.000
_cell.angle_alpha   90.00
_cell.angle_beta   90.00
_cell.angle_gamma   90.00
#
_symmetry.space_group_name_H-M   'P 1'
#
loop_
_entity.id
_entity.type
_entity.pdbx_description
1 polymer ?
#
loop_
_entity_poly.entity_id
_entity_poly.type
_entity_poly.pdbx_seq_one_letter_code
_entity_poly.pdbx_strand_id
1 'polypeptide(L)'
;LQQQQQQQQQQQQQQQQQQQQQQQQQQQQQQQQQQQQQQQSKAKSPKQRPNKKKEWKCRLCSTNNHESFQNCQSCGQMQHYDDSNKELLTVKGIIGNDIWKPCEEQEYGWILQNNSFVHFKTICLFCCVGMALVLCYYTLLLMKSLTGDMPLRFKVKLVPTEPQKYIAICEEDILVTYEAKPNGQTNITVNARAPSSCGKYVVSWQMVTHDNRKVGPILDMKLVVRSGLNQTQETKIERMISELGFKDRDVVVSVLIANDWNVSRAAAELADHFSTK
;
A
#
# COMPACT_ATOMS: atom_id res chain seq x y z
N LEU A 1 54.35 35.52 -18.67
CA LEU A 1 52.94 35.88 -18.41
C LEU A 1 52.07 35.81 -19.67
N GLN A 2 52.34 36.59 -20.72
CA GLN A 2 51.51 36.58 -21.95
C GLN A 2 51.49 35.21 -22.66
N GLN A 3 52.63 34.52 -22.75
CA GLN A 3 52.73 33.19 -23.35
C GLN A 3 51.99 32.10 -22.55
N GLN A 4 51.95 32.25 -21.22
CA GLN A 4 51.26 31.31 -20.32
C GLN A 4 49.73 31.50 -20.40
N GLN A 5 49.28 32.75 -20.56
CA GLN A 5 47.86 33.08 -20.75
C GLN A 5 47.33 32.55 -22.09
N GLN A 6 48.15 32.61 -23.15
CA GLN A 6 47.80 32.08 -24.46
C GLN A 6 47.69 30.54 -24.46
N GLN A 7 48.56 29.85 -23.71
CA GLN A 7 48.50 28.40 -23.56
C GLN A 7 47.25 27.93 -22.80
N GLN A 8 46.84 28.70 -21.77
CA GLN A 8 45.63 28.39 -21.00
C GLN A 8 44.35 28.59 -21.82
N GLN A 9 44.32 29.59 -22.70
CA GLN A 9 43.19 29.83 -23.61
C GLN A 9 43.05 28.72 -24.66
N GLN A 10 44.17 28.18 -25.15
CA GLN A 10 44.17 27.05 -26.09
C GLN A 10 43.64 25.75 -25.45
N GLN A 11 43.98 25.49 -24.19
CA GLN A 11 43.44 24.33 -23.46
C GLN A 11 41.92 24.42 -23.24
N GLN A 12 41.39 25.61 -22.94
CA GLN A 12 39.95 25.80 -22.76
C GLN A 12 39.17 25.57 -24.06
N GLN A 13 39.68 26.02 -25.20
CA GLN A 13 39.05 25.77 -26.50
C GLN A 13 39.02 24.27 -26.85
N GLN A 14 40.08 23.54 -26.51
CA GLN A 14 40.16 22.10 -26.80
C GLN A 14 39.15 21.29 -25.94
N GLN A 15 38.94 21.68 -24.68
CA GLN A 15 37.94 21.06 -23.82
C GLN A 15 36.50 21.30 -24.31
N GLN A 16 36.19 22.52 -24.79
CA GLN A 16 34.86 22.82 -25.32
C GLN A 16 34.53 22.02 -26.58
N GLN A 17 35.51 21.81 -27.47
CA GLN A 17 35.32 20.99 -28.67
C GLN A 17 35.04 19.52 -28.33
N GLN A 18 35.70 18.99 -27.31
CA GLN A 18 35.50 17.60 -26.87
C GLN A 18 34.10 17.38 -26.26
N GLN A 19 33.59 18.35 -25.50
CA GLN A 19 32.25 18.29 -24.93
C GLN A 19 31.15 18.34 -26.00
N GLN A 20 31.34 19.13 -27.06
CA GLN A 20 30.39 19.22 -28.16
C GLN A 20 30.30 17.91 -28.97
N GLN A 21 31.42 17.23 -29.18
CA GLN A 21 31.43 15.91 -29.83
C GLN A 21 30.71 14.84 -29.01
N GLN A 22 30.85 14.86 -27.68
CA GLN A 22 30.17 13.91 -26.80
C GLN A 22 28.64 14.08 -26.81
N GLN A 23 28.16 15.34 -26.87
CA GLN A 23 26.72 15.60 -26.98
C GLN A 23 26.12 15.13 -28.31
N GLN A 24 26.84 15.28 -29.43
CA GLN A 24 26.36 14.77 -30.72
C GLN A 24 26.27 13.23 -30.75
N GLN A 25 27.20 12.51 -30.11
CA GLN A 25 27.13 11.06 -30.03
C GLN A 25 25.95 10.56 -29.19
N GLN A 26 25.61 11.24 -28.08
CA GLN A 26 24.44 10.85 -27.28
C GLN A 26 23.12 11.05 -28.03
N GLN A 27 22.99 12.11 -28.83
CA GLN A 27 21.77 12.34 -29.61
C GLN A 27 21.58 11.27 -30.71
N GLN A 28 22.64 10.79 -31.35
CA GLN A 28 22.52 9.71 -32.34
C GLN A 28 22.11 8.37 -31.71
N GLN A 29 22.57 8.04 -30.50
CA GLN A 29 22.16 6.80 -29.83
C GLN A 29 20.68 6.80 -29.42
N GLN A 30 20.12 7.95 -29.00
CA GLN A 30 18.69 8.03 -28.67
C GLN A 30 17.79 7.85 -29.90
N GLN A 31 18.18 8.36 -31.07
CA GLN A 31 17.38 8.15 -32.30
C GLN A 31 17.39 6.69 -32.77
N GLN A 32 18.50 5.96 -32.61
CA GLN A 32 18.52 4.53 -32.96
C GLN A 32 17.64 3.66 -32.05
N GLN A 33 17.53 3.97 -30.76
CA GLN A 33 16.66 3.21 -29.86
C GLN A 33 15.16 3.39 -30.17
N GLN A 34 14.73 4.58 -30.59
CA GLN A 34 13.32 4.79 -30.96
C GLN A 34 12.92 4.05 -32.25
N GLN A 35 13.83 3.88 -33.22
CA GLN A 35 13.50 3.12 -34.44
C GLN A 35 13.38 1.61 -34.19
N GLN A 36 14.12 1.03 -33.23
CA GLN A 36 13.98 -0.40 -32.92
C GLN A 36 12.67 -0.75 -32.21
N GLN A 37 12.10 0.15 -31.39
CA GLN A 37 10.82 -0.13 -30.72
C GLN A 37 9.63 -0.13 -31.69
N GLN A 38 9.63 0.71 -32.74
CA GLN A 38 8.51 0.72 -33.69
C GLN A 38 8.46 -0.51 -34.61
N GLN A 39 9.58 -1.18 -34.86
CA GLN A 39 9.59 -2.40 -35.70
C GLN A 39 9.12 -3.65 -34.93
N GLN A 40 9.30 -3.71 -33.60
CA GLN A 40 8.80 -4.86 -32.82
C GLN A 40 7.28 -4.83 -32.60
N SER A 41 6.64 -3.67 -32.67
CA SER A 41 5.18 -3.56 -32.53
C SER A 41 4.36 -3.99 -33.76
N LYS A 42 4.99 -4.26 -34.92
CA LYS A 42 4.26 -4.59 -36.16
C LYS A 42 4.26 -6.07 -36.56
N ALA A 43 4.88 -6.97 -35.80
CA ALA A 43 5.11 -8.36 -36.22
C ALA A 43 4.30 -9.44 -35.47
N LYS A 44 3.22 -9.10 -34.77
CA LYS A 44 2.32 -10.10 -34.17
C LYS A 44 0.86 -9.84 -34.51
N SER A 45 0.50 -10.10 -35.76
CA SER A 45 -0.88 -10.43 -36.12
C SER A 45 -1.24 -11.76 -35.46
N PRO A 46 -2.21 -11.82 -34.55
CA PRO A 46 -2.59 -13.07 -33.91
C PRO A 46 -3.29 -13.96 -34.95
N LYS A 47 -2.68 -15.12 -35.25
CA LYS A 47 -3.39 -16.24 -35.87
C LYS A 47 -4.63 -16.50 -35.03
N GLN A 48 -5.81 -16.27 -35.59
CA GLN A 48 -7.11 -16.55 -34.99
C GLN A 48 -7.15 -18.02 -34.58
N ARG A 49 -6.95 -18.28 -33.29
CA ARG A 49 -7.35 -19.55 -32.68
C ARG A 49 -8.88 -19.59 -32.69
N PRO A 50 -9.50 -20.74 -32.98
CA PRO A 50 -10.96 -20.87 -32.92
C PRO A 50 -11.41 -20.39 -31.53
N ASN A 51 -12.29 -19.40 -31.55
CA ASN A 51 -12.73 -18.63 -30.40
C ASN A 51 -13.53 -19.58 -29.49
N LYS A 52 -12.85 -20.32 -28.60
CA LYS A 52 -13.52 -21.08 -27.54
C LYS A 52 -14.19 -20.05 -26.66
N LYS A 53 -15.50 -19.89 -26.87
CA LYS A 53 -16.38 -19.09 -26.03
C LYS A 53 -16.11 -19.47 -24.60
N LYS A 54 -15.65 -18.51 -23.81
CA LYS A 54 -15.44 -18.71 -22.38
C LYS A 54 -16.81 -18.83 -21.74
N GLU A 55 -17.01 -19.93 -21.04
CA GLU A 55 -18.23 -20.23 -20.31
C GLU A 55 -17.89 -20.32 -18.82
N TRP A 56 -18.81 -19.91 -17.95
CA TRP A 56 -18.72 -20.10 -16.50
C TRP A 56 -19.90 -20.92 -16.01
N LYS A 57 -19.66 -21.78 -15.02
CA LYS A 57 -20.68 -22.65 -14.44
C LYS A 57 -21.26 -22.01 -13.18
N CYS A 58 -22.58 -21.85 -13.10
CA CYS A 58 -23.24 -21.29 -11.93
C CYS A 58 -23.10 -22.22 -10.73
N ARG A 59 -22.67 -21.68 -9.58
CA ARG A 59 -22.49 -22.48 -8.36
C ARG A 59 -23.80 -22.99 -7.74
N LEU A 60 -24.92 -22.30 -7.96
CA LEU A 60 -26.21 -22.69 -7.39
C LEU A 60 -26.92 -23.76 -8.22
N CYS A 61 -27.09 -23.52 -9.53
CA CYS A 61 -27.88 -24.40 -10.39
C CYS A 61 -27.04 -25.22 -11.38
N SER A 62 -25.71 -25.10 -11.36
CA SER A 62 -24.78 -25.80 -12.26
C SER A 62 -24.95 -25.52 -13.77
N THR A 63 -25.78 -24.56 -14.16
CA THR A 63 -25.95 -24.14 -15.56
C THR A 63 -24.67 -23.48 -16.08
N ASN A 64 -24.24 -23.84 -17.29
CA ASN A 64 -23.17 -23.13 -17.99
C ASN A 64 -23.73 -21.85 -18.62
N ASN A 65 -23.05 -20.73 -18.38
CA ASN A 65 -23.42 -19.42 -18.89
C ASN A 65 -22.26 -18.88 -19.72
N HIS A 66 -22.58 -18.10 -20.74
CA HIS A 66 -21.57 -17.38 -21.51
C HIS A 66 -20.93 -16.28 -20.63
N GLU A 67 -19.61 -16.06 -20.73
CA GLU A 67 -18.88 -15.04 -19.95
C GLU A 67 -19.39 -13.60 -20.17
N SER A 68 -20.17 -13.36 -21.24
CA SER A 68 -20.86 -12.09 -21.46
C SER A 68 -22.06 -11.85 -20.54
N PHE A 69 -22.57 -12.87 -19.85
CA PHE A 69 -23.68 -12.72 -18.91
C PHE A 69 -23.14 -12.55 -17.49
N GLN A 70 -23.47 -11.42 -16.87
CA GLN A 70 -23.15 -11.14 -15.47
C GLN A 70 -23.99 -11.97 -14.50
N ASN A 71 -25.13 -12.51 -14.95
CA ASN A 71 -26.08 -13.28 -14.14
C ASN A 71 -26.35 -14.63 -14.79
N CYS A 72 -26.62 -15.64 -13.96
CA CYS A 72 -27.02 -16.95 -14.46
C CYS A 72 -28.39 -16.88 -15.13
N GLN A 73 -28.49 -17.35 -16.37
CA GLN A 73 -29.75 -17.31 -17.11
C GLN A 73 -30.84 -18.23 -16.52
N SER A 74 -30.46 -19.22 -15.71
CA SER A 74 -31.43 -20.14 -15.10
C SER A 74 -31.95 -19.70 -13.74
N CYS A 75 -31.14 -19.02 -12.92
CA CYS A 75 -31.51 -18.69 -11.53
C CYS A 75 -31.31 -17.22 -11.15
N GLY A 76 -30.80 -16.38 -12.05
CA GLY A 76 -30.57 -14.94 -11.81
C GLY A 76 -29.35 -14.61 -10.95
N GLN A 77 -28.67 -15.60 -10.35
CA GLN A 77 -27.51 -15.37 -9.49
C GLN A 77 -26.35 -14.71 -10.25
N MET A 78 -25.76 -13.66 -9.68
CA MET A 78 -24.56 -13.00 -10.23
C MET A 78 -23.34 -13.94 -10.30
N GLN A 79 -22.53 -13.75 -11.34
CA GLN A 79 -21.25 -14.43 -11.54
C GLN A 79 -20.27 -14.01 -10.44
N HIS A 80 -19.97 -14.91 -9.50
CA HIS A 80 -18.82 -14.76 -8.62
C HIS A 80 -17.56 -15.18 -9.40
N TYR A 81 -16.69 -14.22 -9.69
CA TYR A 81 -15.36 -14.52 -10.24
C TYR A 81 -14.55 -15.32 -9.21
N ASP A 82 -14.21 -16.56 -9.55
CA ASP A 82 -13.29 -17.38 -8.77
C ASP A 82 -11.87 -16.89 -9.05
N ASP A 83 -11.34 -16.04 -8.17
CA ASP A 83 -10.05 -15.34 -8.33
C ASP A 83 -8.85 -16.25 -7.98
N SER A 84 -9.01 -17.57 -8.15
CA SER A 84 -8.06 -18.60 -7.68
C SER A 84 -6.82 -18.80 -8.57
N ASN A 85 -6.60 -17.95 -9.58
CA ASN A 85 -5.48 -18.07 -10.53
C ASN A 85 -4.56 -16.85 -10.62
N LYS A 86 -4.61 -15.92 -9.65
CA LYS A 86 -3.51 -14.97 -9.45
C LYS A 86 -2.68 -15.46 -8.26
N GLU A 87 -1.38 -15.68 -8.47
CA GLU A 87 -0.40 -15.85 -7.39
C GLU A 87 -0.43 -14.59 -6.50
N LEU A 88 -1.34 -14.60 -5.54
CA LEU A 88 -1.56 -13.56 -4.56
C LEU A 88 -0.49 -13.69 -3.47
N LEU A 89 0.14 -12.56 -3.14
CA LEU A 89 0.74 -12.34 -1.82
C LEU A 89 -0.32 -12.72 -0.78
N THR A 90 -0.16 -13.89 -0.18
CA THR A 90 -1.17 -14.47 0.71
C THR A 90 -1.05 -13.80 2.08
N VAL A 91 -1.73 -12.66 2.24
CA VAL A 91 -1.90 -12.01 3.54
C VAL A 91 -2.98 -12.78 4.31
N LYS A 92 -2.55 -13.73 5.16
CA LYS A 92 -3.45 -14.42 6.10
C LYS A 92 -3.67 -13.53 7.33
N GLY A 93 -4.72 -12.72 7.30
CA GLY A 93 -5.28 -12.08 8.49
C GLY A 93 -6.25 -13.03 9.18
N ILE A 94 -6.16 -13.14 10.51
CA ILE A 94 -7.20 -13.74 11.35
C ILE A 94 -7.91 -12.57 12.02
N ILE A 95 -9.21 -12.43 11.82
CA ILE A 95 -10.04 -11.51 12.62
C ILE A 95 -11.31 -12.28 13.03
N GLY A 96 -11.61 -12.23 14.33
CA GLY A 96 -12.85 -12.75 14.90
C GLY A 96 -14.04 -11.84 14.57
N ASN A 97 -15.17 -12.48 14.31
CA ASN A 97 -16.52 -11.92 14.15
C ASN A 97 -16.76 -11.13 12.83
N ASP A 98 -16.82 -11.89 11.73
CA ASP A 98 -17.73 -11.72 10.58
C ASP A 98 -17.97 -10.32 9.99
N ILE A 99 -17.27 -10.01 8.90
CA ILE A 99 -17.81 -9.83 7.52
C ILE A 99 -16.63 -9.38 6.64
N TRP A 100 -16.17 -10.28 5.76
CA TRP A 100 -15.25 -9.92 4.68
C TRP A 100 -16.03 -9.48 3.45
N LYS A 101 -15.68 -8.34 2.86
CA LYS A 101 -15.95 -8.06 1.45
C LYS A 101 -14.67 -7.53 0.80
N PRO A 102 -14.23 -8.12 -0.33
CA PRO A 102 -13.14 -7.54 -1.10
C PRO A 102 -13.59 -6.16 -1.58
N CYS A 103 -12.66 -5.20 -1.65
CA CYS A 103 -12.94 -3.92 -2.26
C CYS A 103 -13.36 -4.17 -3.72
N GLU A 104 -14.61 -3.84 -4.07
CA GLU A 104 -15.17 -4.05 -5.41
C GLU A 104 -14.45 -3.21 -6.49
N GLU A 105 -13.58 -2.27 -6.11
CA GLU A 105 -12.92 -1.28 -6.98
C GLU A 105 -11.55 -1.71 -7.55
N GLN A 106 -11.20 -3.00 -7.62
CA GLN A 106 -9.89 -3.49 -8.11
C GLN A 106 -8.66 -3.00 -7.30
N GLU A 107 -8.85 -2.30 -6.19
CA GLU A 107 -7.79 -1.88 -5.28
C GLU A 107 -7.62 -2.90 -4.15
N TYR A 108 -6.41 -3.44 -3.98
CA TYR A 108 -6.08 -4.27 -2.82
C TYR A 108 -6.19 -3.41 -1.55
N GLY A 109 -7.23 -3.62 -0.75
CA GLY A 109 -7.50 -2.82 0.44
C GLY A 109 -8.52 -3.47 1.37
N TRP A 110 -8.50 -3.06 2.64
CA TRP A 110 -9.38 -3.59 3.68
C TRP A 110 -10.55 -2.62 3.92
N ILE A 111 -11.76 -3.15 4.01
CA ILE A 111 -12.93 -2.40 4.48
C ILE A 111 -13.12 -2.71 5.96
N LEU A 112 -13.11 -1.69 6.79
CA LEU A 112 -13.24 -1.80 8.24
C LEU A 112 -14.44 -1.00 8.72
N GLN A 113 -15.09 -1.50 9.76
CA GLN A 113 -16.09 -0.73 10.49
C GLN A 113 -15.41 0.17 11.54
N ASN A 114 -16.05 1.28 11.90
CA ASN A 114 -15.54 2.21 12.92
C ASN A 114 -15.08 1.48 14.20
N ASN A 115 -13.96 1.92 14.77
CA ASN A 115 -13.36 1.38 16.01
C ASN A 115 -13.01 -0.12 15.97
N SER A 116 -12.91 -0.72 14.78
CA SER A 116 -12.47 -2.11 14.62
C SER A 116 -10.96 -2.25 14.79
N PHE A 117 -10.53 -3.36 15.39
CA PHE A 117 -9.14 -3.76 15.48
C PHE A 117 -8.74 -4.53 14.22
N VAL A 118 -7.55 -4.24 13.69
CA VAL A 118 -6.99 -5.00 12.58
C VAL A 118 -5.65 -5.59 12.96
N HIS A 119 -5.56 -6.89 12.78
CA HIS A 119 -4.33 -7.64 12.90
C HIS A 119 -3.73 -7.81 11.50
N PHE A 120 -2.71 -7.01 11.18
CA PHE A 120 -2.04 -7.08 9.90
C PHE A 120 -0.88 -8.09 9.93
N LYS A 121 -0.69 -8.85 8.86
CA LYS A 121 0.44 -9.79 8.72
C LYS A 121 1.05 -9.65 7.33
N THR A 122 2.19 -8.96 7.23
CA THR A 122 2.97 -8.88 5.98
C THR A 122 4.07 -9.92 5.97
N ILE A 123 4.22 -10.59 4.83
CA ILE A 123 5.41 -11.41 4.55
C ILE A 123 6.45 -10.49 3.91
N CYS A 124 7.56 -10.24 4.60
CA CYS A 124 8.73 -9.57 4.02
C CYS A 124 9.74 -10.62 3.57
N LEU A 125 10.08 -10.60 2.28
CA LEU A 125 11.18 -11.38 1.72
C LEU A 125 12.47 -10.56 1.82
N PHE A 126 13.42 -11.00 2.65
CA PHE A 126 14.72 -10.35 2.74
C PHE A 126 15.62 -10.84 1.60
N CYS A 127 15.53 -10.17 0.45
CA CYS A 127 16.48 -10.38 -0.63
C CYS A 127 17.78 -9.63 -0.31
N CYS A 128 18.83 -10.35 0.07
CA CYS A 128 20.17 -9.81 0.37
C CYS A 128 20.92 -9.31 -0.89
N VAL A 129 20.22 -8.72 -1.86
CA VAL A 129 20.79 -8.40 -3.19
C VAL A 129 21.53 -7.05 -3.18
N GLY A 130 21.23 -6.14 -2.25
CA GLY A 130 21.73 -4.75 -2.30
C GLY A 130 23.01 -4.44 -1.50
N MET A 131 23.35 -5.19 -0.44
CA MET A 131 24.56 -4.94 0.37
C MET A 131 25.83 -5.56 -0.23
N ALA A 132 25.66 -6.35 -1.29
CA ALA A 132 26.75 -6.94 -2.04
C ALA A 132 27.58 -5.85 -2.75
N LEU A 133 27.00 -4.87 -3.44
CA LEU A 133 27.79 -4.09 -4.42
C LEU A 133 28.80 -3.08 -3.86
N VAL A 134 28.69 -2.65 -2.58
CA VAL A 134 29.63 -1.67 -1.99
C VAL A 134 30.67 -2.33 -1.08
N LEU A 135 30.46 -3.59 -0.67
CA LEU A 135 31.39 -4.36 0.17
C LEU A 135 31.93 -5.64 -0.51
N CYS A 136 31.34 -6.07 -1.64
CA CYS A 136 31.66 -7.34 -2.33
C CYS A 136 33.12 -7.47 -2.74
N TYR A 137 33.84 -6.39 -3.02
CA TYR A 137 35.20 -6.55 -3.50
C TYR A 137 36.19 -6.92 -2.37
N TYR A 138 35.90 -6.56 -1.12
CA TYR A 138 36.83 -6.79 0.00
C TYR A 138 36.38 -7.86 1.00
N THR A 139 35.09 -8.20 1.09
CA THR A 139 34.59 -9.20 2.06
C THR A 139 34.25 -10.58 1.48
N LEU A 140 34.06 -10.71 0.15
CA LEU A 140 33.73 -12.01 -0.47
C LEU A 140 34.88 -13.03 -0.37
N LEU A 141 36.13 -12.59 -0.20
CA LEU A 141 37.27 -13.51 0.02
C LEU A 141 37.40 -14.00 1.45
N LEU A 142 36.89 -13.28 2.46
CA LEU A 142 36.96 -13.71 3.87
C LEU A 142 35.72 -14.47 4.35
N MET A 143 34.55 -14.25 3.74
CA MET A 143 33.28 -14.79 4.25
C MET A 143 32.91 -16.19 3.75
N LYS A 144 33.62 -16.76 2.77
CA LYS A 144 33.41 -18.16 2.35
C LYS A 144 33.90 -19.19 3.37
N SER A 145 34.67 -18.78 4.39
CA SER A 145 35.24 -19.68 5.40
C SER A 145 34.49 -19.72 6.74
N LEU A 146 33.42 -18.94 6.90
CA LEU A 146 32.62 -18.84 8.13
C LEU A 146 31.14 -19.18 7.86
N THR A 147 30.89 -20.25 7.11
CA THR A 147 29.55 -20.75 6.75
C THR A 147 28.84 -21.42 7.92
N GLY A 148 28.81 -20.76 9.07
CA GLY A 148 27.75 -21.00 10.05
C GLY A 148 26.55 -20.18 9.62
N ASP A 149 25.40 -20.81 9.44
CA ASP A 149 24.08 -20.18 9.28
C ASP A 149 23.72 -19.35 10.52
N MET A 150 24.47 -18.28 10.80
CA MET A 150 24.16 -17.40 11.91
C MET A 150 22.97 -16.53 11.51
N PRO A 151 21.84 -16.62 12.23
CA PRO A 151 20.69 -15.76 11.96
C PRO A 151 21.09 -14.31 12.15
N LEU A 152 20.75 -13.45 11.19
CA LEU A 152 20.95 -12.01 11.35
C LEU A 152 19.93 -11.52 12.38
N ARG A 153 20.44 -11.05 13.52
CA ARG A 153 19.67 -10.34 14.54
C ARG A 153 19.72 -8.86 14.23
N PHE A 154 18.59 -8.26 13.90
CA PHE A 154 18.50 -6.83 13.68
C PHE A 154 17.26 -6.25 14.39
N LYS A 155 17.45 -5.09 15.00
CA LYS A 155 16.41 -4.31 15.65
C LYS A 155 15.83 -3.35 14.64
N VAL A 156 14.54 -3.45 14.41
CA VAL A 156 13.85 -2.64 13.41
C VAL A 156 12.66 -1.96 14.05
N LYS A 157 12.51 -0.68 13.75
CA LYS A 157 11.30 0.07 14.04
C LYS A 157 10.58 0.35 12.73
N LEU A 158 9.27 0.17 12.73
CA LEU A 158 8.41 0.69 11.68
C LEU A 158 8.06 2.13 12.03
N VAL A 159 8.42 3.05 11.15
CA VAL A 159 8.06 4.46 11.32
C VAL A 159 7.07 4.90 10.24
N PRO A 160 6.08 5.72 10.60
CA PRO A 160 5.23 6.36 9.59
C PRO A 160 6.08 7.29 8.73
N THR A 161 5.87 7.27 7.41
CA THR A 161 6.60 8.17 6.49
C THR A 161 6.05 9.58 6.48
N GLU A 162 4.79 9.76 6.88
CA GLU A 162 4.08 11.03 6.95
C GLU A 162 3.36 11.17 8.30
N PRO A 163 3.17 12.40 8.82
CA PRO A 163 2.40 12.63 10.03
C PRO A 163 0.96 12.13 9.83
N GLN A 164 0.63 11.00 10.45
CA GLN A 164 -0.69 10.40 10.40
C GLN A 164 -1.61 11.19 11.32
N LYS A 165 -2.54 11.95 10.75
CA LYS A 165 -3.49 12.71 11.56
C LYS A 165 -4.60 11.86 12.20
N TYR A 166 -4.79 10.61 11.76
CA TYR A 166 -6.07 9.92 12.02
C TYR A 166 -5.98 8.44 12.39
N ILE A 167 -4.86 7.75 12.16
CA ILE A 167 -4.71 6.33 12.51
C ILE A 167 -3.87 6.22 13.77
N ALA A 168 -4.49 5.75 14.84
CA ALA A 168 -3.80 5.47 16.09
C ALA A 168 -3.17 4.07 16.00
N ILE A 169 -1.84 4.05 16.08
CA ILE A 169 -1.08 2.82 16.18
C ILE A 169 -1.07 2.43 17.66
N CYS A 170 -1.57 1.23 17.99
CA CYS A 170 -1.71 0.82 19.40
C CYS A 170 -0.35 0.55 20.07
N GLU A 171 0.71 0.51 19.27
CA GLU A 171 2.03 0.02 19.61
C GLU A 171 3.10 0.95 19.01
N GLU A 172 3.05 2.23 19.39
CA GLU A 172 4.14 3.15 19.08
C GLU A 172 5.44 2.66 19.76
N ASP A 173 6.57 2.80 19.05
CA ASP A 173 7.91 2.49 19.55
C ASP A 173 8.27 1.01 19.80
N ILE A 174 7.53 0.04 19.24
CA ILE A 174 8.00 -1.36 19.33
C ILE A 174 9.26 -1.57 18.48
N LEU A 175 10.38 -1.72 19.19
CA LEU A 175 11.63 -2.18 18.65
C LEU A 175 11.58 -3.71 18.53
N VAL A 176 11.07 -4.22 17.41
CA VAL A 176 11.00 -5.67 17.20
C VAL A 176 12.39 -6.16 16.82
N THR A 177 12.89 -7.16 17.53
CA THR A 177 14.10 -7.88 17.15
C THR A 177 13.71 -9.01 16.23
N TYR A 178 14.13 -8.93 14.97
CA TYR A 178 13.92 -10.00 14.00
C TYR A 178 15.19 -10.84 13.87
N GLU A 179 15.00 -12.16 13.89
CA GLU A 179 15.99 -13.12 13.44
C GLU A 179 15.59 -13.58 12.03
N ALA A 180 16.24 -13.04 11.01
CA ALA A 180 16.05 -13.49 9.63
C ALA A 180 17.31 -14.19 9.14
N LYS A 181 17.14 -15.37 8.53
CA LYS A 181 18.19 -15.97 7.72
C LYS A 181 18.34 -15.19 6.41
N PRO A 182 19.53 -15.13 5.79
CA PRO A 182 19.66 -14.64 4.42
C PRO A 182 18.65 -15.35 3.49
N ASN A 183 17.91 -14.58 2.68
CA ASN A 183 16.82 -15.08 1.83
C ASN A 183 15.63 -15.70 2.60
N GLY A 184 15.57 -15.53 3.92
CA GLY A 184 14.46 -15.93 4.75
C GLY A 184 13.25 -15.02 4.58
N GLN A 185 12.07 -15.58 4.82
CA GLN A 185 10.83 -14.82 4.95
C GLN A 185 10.54 -14.59 6.43
N THR A 186 10.12 -13.38 6.76
CA THR A 186 9.65 -13.03 8.10
C THR A 186 8.28 -12.39 8.00
N ASN A 187 7.41 -12.76 8.94
CA ASN A 187 6.11 -12.13 9.08
C ASN A 187 6.23 -10.94 10.03
N ILE A 188 5.86 -9.76 9.55
CA ILE A 188 5.76 -8.55 10.35
C ILE A 188 4.28 -8.33 10.65
N THR A 189 3.96 -8.17 11.93
CA THR A 189 2.62 -7.88 12.40
C THR A 189 2.57 -6.47 12.96
N VAL A 190 1.54 -5.73 12.55
CA VAL A 190 1.27 -4.37 13.00
C VAL A 190 -0.17 -4.31 13.49
N ASN A 191 -0.35 -3.85 14.72
CA ASN A 191 -1.66 -3.63 15.32
C ASN A 191 -2.09 -2.17 15.11
N ALA A 192 -3.19 -1.96 14.39
CA ALA A 192 -3.71 -0.63 14.10
C ALA A 192 -5.19 -0.51 14.54
N ARG A 193 -5.55 0.67 15.01
CA ARG A 193 -6.95 1.03 15.30
C ARG A 193 -7.49 1.88 14.15
N ALA A 194 -8.65 1.48 13.62
CA ALA A 194 -9.35 2.27 12.62
C ALA A 194 -9.77 3.64 13.19
N PRO A 195 -9.67 4.73 12.42
CA PRO A 195 -10.20 6.04 12.79
C PRO A 195 -11.70 5.98 13.15
N SER A 196 -12.16 6.92 13.98
CA SER A 196 -13.59 7.11 14.28
C SER A 196 -14.35 7.85 13.17
N SER A 197 -13.62 8.55 12.29
CA SER A 197 -14.17 9.11 11.06
C SER A 197 -14.17 8.07 9.94
N CYS A 198 -15.22 8.10 9.13
CA CYS A 198 -15.27 7.31 7.91
C CYS A 198 -14.42 7.97 6.82
N GLY A 199 -13.82 7.15 5.94
CA GLY A 199 -12.99 7.64 4.86
C GLY A 199 -12.05 6.59 4.29
N LYS A 200 -11.31 6.99 3.25
CA LYS A 200 -10.16 6.24 2.74
C LYS A 200 -8.91 6.77 3.43
N TYR A 201 -8.12 5.88 4.00
CA TYR A 201 -6.88 6.18 4.70
C TYR A 201 -5.74 5.38 4.09
N VAL A 202 -4.60 6.01 3.91
CA VAL A 202 -3.37 5.37 3.48
C VAL A 202 -2.33 5.63 4.54
N VAL A 203 -1.65 4.58 4.94
CA VAL A 203 -0.59 4.62 5.93
C VAL A 203 0.61 3.89 5.37
N SER A 204 1.71 4.61 5.26
CA SER A 204 2.94 4.12 4.66
C SER A 204 3.99 3.92 5.74
N TRP A 205 4.66 2.78 5.69
CA TRP A 205 5.66 2.38 6.66
C TRP A 205 6.97 2.02 5.99
N GLN A 206 8.08 2.25 6.68
CA GLN A 206 9.38 1.76 6.24
C GLN A 206 10.16 1.17 7.40
N MET A 207 10.93 0.12 7.12
CA MET A 207 11.87 -0.44 8.09
C MET A 207 12.99 0.56 8.34
N VAL A 208 13.32 0.73 9.62
CA VAL A 208 14.42 1.58 10.07
C VAL A 208 15.33 0.79 11.00
N THR A 209 16.62 0.84 10.74
CA THR A 209 17.65 0.21 11.58
C THR A 209 17.81 0.94 12.92
N HIS A 210 18.50 0.30 13.88
CA HIS A 210 18.80 0.90 15.19
C HIS A 210 19.51 2.28 15.13
N ASP A 211 20.23 2.56 14.04
CA ASP A 211 20.92 3.84 13.77
C ASP A 211 20.08 4.79 12.90
N ASN A 212 18.75 4.61 12.87
CA ASN A 212 17.78 5.43 12.14
C ASN A 212 17.96 5.45 10.60
N ARG A 213 18.61 4.46 10.00
CA ARG A 213 18.70 4.35 8.54
C ARG A 213 17.49 3.61 7.98
N LYS A 214 16.86 4.19 6.97
CA LYS A 214 15.74 3.59 6.22
C LYS A 214 16.26 2.45 5.35
N VAL A 215 15.62 1.29 5.41
CA VAL A 215 16.01 0.09 4.65
C VAL A 215 14.78 -0.55 4.00
N GLY A 216 14.95 -1.02 2.76
CA GLY A 216 13.90 -1.75 2.05
C GLY A 216 12.76 -0.88 1.50
N PRO A 217 11.74 -1.52 0.92
CA PRO A 217 10.60 -0.82 0.31
C PRO A 217 9.70 -0.16 1.36
N ILE A 218 8.89 0.78 0.89
CA ILE A 218 7.77 1.33 1.66
C ILE A 218 6.60 0.34 1.58
N LEU A 219 5.95 0.09 2.72
CA LEU A 219 4.79 -0.76 2.85
C LEU A 219 3.56 0.11 3.06
N ASP A 220 2.62 0.06 2.13
CA ASP A 220 1.37 0.80 2.22
C ASP A 220 0.25 -0.07 2.79
N MET A 221 -0.41 0.46 3.82
CA MET A 221 -1.65 -0.05 4.36
C MET A 221 -2.77 0.90 3.91
N LYS A 222 -3.68 0.40 3.07
CA LYS A 222 -4.89 1.11 2.66
C LYS A 222 -6.08 0.61 3.48
N LEU A 223 -6.70 1.51 4.25
CA LEU A 223 -7.89 1.24 5.05
C LEU A 223 -9.05 2.05 4.50
N VAL A 224 -10.21 1.41 4.32
CA VAL A 224 -11.46 2.10 4.04
C VAL A 224 -12.34 1.94 5.26
N VAL A 225 -12.45 2.99 6.05
CA VAL A 225 -13.36 3.01 7.19
C VAL A 225 -14.74 3.38 6.69
N ARG A 226 -15.68 2.45 6.77
CA ARG A 226 -17.08 2.72 6.44
C ARG A 226 -17.85 2.98 7.72
N SER A 227 -18.64 4.04 7.69
CA SER A 227 -19.66 4.25 8.69
C SER A 227 -20.74 3.19 8.51
N GLY A 228 -21.17 2.54 9.59
CA GLY A 228 -22.46 1.84 9.60
C GLY A 228 -23.64 2.80 9.49
N LEU A 229 -23.35 4.10 9.52
CA LEU A 229 -24.33 5.17 9.47
C LEU A 229 -24.57 5.60 8.02
N ASN A 230 -25.84 5.84 7.72
CA ASN A 230 -26.22 6.43 6.44
C ASN A 230 -25.89 7.94 6.42
N GLN A 231 -25.99 8.55 5.23
CA GLN A 231 -25.67 9.96 5.04
C GLN A 231 -26.52 10.89 5.92
N THR A 232 -27.79 10.56 6.16
CA THR A 232 -28.69 11.32 7.03
C THR A 232 -28.21 11.32 8.48
N GLN A 233 -27.71 10.18 8.96
CA GLN A 233 -27.15 10.04 10.31
C GLN A 233 -25.83 10.82 10.43
N GLU A 234 -24.98 10.78 9.41
CA GLU A 234 -23.74 11.58 9.35
C GLU A 234 -24.01 13.09 9.41
N THR A 235 -24.98 13.59 8.64
CA THR A 235 -25.38 15.01 8.68
C THR A 235 -25.88 15.42 10.08
N LYS A 236 -26.56 14.53 10.81
CA LYS A 236 -27.00 14.80 12.18
C LYS A 236 -25.83 14.88 13.16
N ILE A 237 -24.81 14.05 13.00
CA ILE A 237 -23.58 14.09 13.81
C ILE A 237 -22.81 15.37 13.51
N GLU A 238 -22.65 15.70 12.23
CA GLU A 238 -21.96 16.92 11.81
C GLU A 238 -22.66 18.17 12.37
N ARG A 239 -23.99 18.20 12.35
CA ARG A 239 -24.78 19.27 12.98
C ARG A 239 -24.50 19.41 14.48
N MET A 240 -24.48 18.30 15.22
CA MET A 240 -24.16 18.31 16.65
C MET A 240 -22.74 18.84 16.92
N ILE A 241 -21.77 18.43 16.11
CA ILE A 241 -20.36 18.81 16.32
C ILE A 241 -20.10 20.26 15.90
N SER A 242 -20.52 20.61 14.68
CA SER A 242 -20.18 21.89 14.03
C SER A 242 -21.09 23.03 14.43
N GLU A 243 -22.40 22.80 14.57
CA GLU A 243 -23.37 23.87 14.91
C GLU A 243 -23.52 24.03 16.43
N LEU A 244 -23.52 22.93 17.17
CA LEU A 244 -23.75 22.95 18.63
C LEU A 244 -22.46 22.89 19.45
N GLY A 245 -21.30 22.69 18.80
CA GLY A 245 -19.98 22.79 19.43
C GLY A 245 -19.56 21.57 20.26
N PHE A 246 -20.25 20.43 20.15
CA PHE A 246 -19.85 19.20 20.83
C PHE A 246 -18.58 18.62 20.20
N LYS A 247 -17.54 18.37 21.00
CA LYS A 247 -16.22 17.96 20.48
C LYS A 247 -16.02 16.45 20.34
N ASP A 248 -16.73 15.66 21.13
CA ASP A 248 -16.57 14.21 21.18
C ASP A 248 -17.61 13.51 20.29
N ARG A 249 -17.15 13.03 19.13
CA ARG A 249 -17.99 12.34 18.16
C ARG A 249 -18.59 11.04 18.71
N ASP A 250 -17.83 10.27 19.48
CA ASP A 250 -18.29 8.96 19.96
C ASP A 250 -19.40 9.14 21.01
N VAL A 251 -19.28 10.16 21.86
CA VAL A 251 -20.33 10.58 22.79
C VAL A 251 -21.56 11.07 22.02
N VAL A 252 -21.38 11.93 21.01
CA VAL A 252 -22.48 12.42 20.17
C VAL A 252 -23.23 11.29 19.48
N VAL A 253 -22.51 10.34 18.87
CA VAL A 253 -23.09 9.17 18.20
C VAL A 253 -23.88 8.33 19.20
N SER A 254 -23.33 8.06 20.38
CA SER A 254 -23.98 7.25 21.41
C SER A 254 -25.30 7.87 21.88
N VAL A 255 -25.32 9.17 22.14
CA VAL A 255 -26.54 9.88 22.57
C VAL A 255 -27.55 10.01 21.44
N LEU A 256 -27.10 10.23 20.20
CA LEU A 256 -27.98 10.20 19.04
C LEU A 256 -28.63 8.84 18.86
N ILE A 257 -27.91 7.73 19.04
CA ILE A 257 -28.48 6.38 18.99
C ILE A 257 -29.53 6.19 20.09
N ALA A 258 -29.24 6.62 21.33
CA ALA A 258 -30.18 6.52 22.46
C ALA A 258 -31.46 7.35 22.25
N ASN A 259 -31.40 8.40 21.43
CA ASN A 259 -32.50 9.32 21.16
C ASN A 259 -33.14 9.11 19.77
N ASP A 260 -33.03 7.92 19.18
CA ASP A 260 -33.57 7.60 17.85
C ASP A 260 -33.17 8.61 16.77
N TRP A 261 -31.93 9.11 16.86
CA TRP A 261 -31.36 10.14 16.00
C TRP A 261 -32.13 11.48 16.03
N ASN A 262 -32.79 11.82 17.13
CA ASN A 262 -33.41 13.12 17.35
C ASN A 262 -32.38 14.14 17.89
N VAL A 263 -31.94 15.05 17.02
CA VAL A 263 -30.91 16.05 17.33
C VAL A 263 -31.29 16.93 18.52
N SER A 264 -32.54 17.39 18.61
CA SER A 264 -32.98 18.29 19.68
C SER A 264 -32.97 17.61 21.05
N ARG A 265 -33.44 16.36 21.13
CA ARG A 265 -33.42 15.58 22.37
C ARG A 265 -32.00 15.23 22.80
N ALA A 266 -31.18 14.76 21.86
CA ALA A 266 -29.78 14.43 22.11
C ALA A 266 -28.97 15.65 22.59
N ALA A 267 -29.21 16.83 21.99
CA ALA A 267 -28.56 18.07 22.40
C ALA A 267 -28.96 18.50 23.81
N ALA A 268 -30.24 18.38 24.18
CA ALA A 268 -30.72 18.68 25.54
C ALA A 268 -30.08 17.74 26.58
N GLU A 269 -30.03 16.43 26.29
CA GLU A 269 -29.39 15.44 27.17
C GLU A 269 -27.90 15.72 27.37
N LEU A 270 -27.17 16.05 26.30
CA LEU A 270 -25.76 16.42 26.42
C LEU A 270 -25.57 17.72 27.20
N ALA A 271 -26.41 18.73 26.97
CA ALA A 271 -26.34 19.99 27.71
C ALA A 271 -26.56 19.79 29.21
N ASP A 272 -27.50 18.93 29.61
CA ASP A 272 -27.72 18.57 31.02
C ASP A 272 -26.52 17.79 31.60
N HIS A 273 -25.93 16.87 30.82
CA HIS A 273 -24.76 16.11 31.24
C HIS A 273 -23.51 16.98 31.45
N PHE A 274 -23.32 18.02 30.64
CA PHE A 274 -22.22 18.97 30.80
C PHE A 274 -22.50 20.05 31.86
N SER A 275 -23.76 20.35 32.16
CA SER A 275 -24.12 21.33 33.19
C SER A 275 -23.99 20.77 34.62
N THR A 276 -23.97 19.43 34.75
CA THR A 276 -23.87 18.71 36.03
C THR A 276 -22.44 18.30 36.40
N LYS A 277 -21.46 18.55 35.52
CA LYS A 277 -20.03 18.30 35.73
C LYS A 277 -19.26 19.61 35.93
#